data_AF-A0AAV0AY94-F1
#
_entry.id   AF-A0AAV0AY94-F1
#
_cell.length_a   1.000
_cell.length_b   1.000
_cell.length_c   1.000
_cell.angle_alpha   90.00
_cell.angle_beta   90.00
_cell.angle_gamma   90.00
#
_symmetry.space_group_name_H-M   'P 1'
#
loop_
_entity.id
_entity.type
_entity.pdbx_description
1 polymer ?
#
loop_
_entity_poly.entity_id
_entity_poly.type
_entity_poly.pdbx_seq_one_letter_code
_entity_poly.pdbx_strand_id
1 'polypeptide(L)'
;MTLFSALCKLSEMDVVGLNFSSATTPELVLKTFDQHCKYKKTSTWTVLPPIQIGKWTVIFCHEINLPAADKYATQRTLDKVWIKLEYIQFLGACNPPTDPGLVTLSQRLLRHAPLVMVDYPGEASLKQIYGAFNQAVLKVLPSLCGHAEPLTSAMVKFYLSSQKRFTADGQAHYVYSPWELTRWRDGRDKTPEVHKVHNSCSFAPTASTLTTLSLFVAWMNGLSIFQIKVHNKYSADDFDNDLQTVLLRAECKAEKICFIIDESNALDSGFLERMNTLLVNAQAPDLFEGNELASLMTVCKEGAQQDGVILDSPDKLYQWFTQQVSKNLHFVFTMNPPKNGLASRAATSPALFN
;
A
#
# COMPACT_ATOMS: atom_id res chain seq x y z
N MET A 1 4.24 -10.36 1.97
CA MET A 1 5.25 -10.13 3.04
C MET A 1 6.39 -11.14 3.04
N THR A 2 6.13 -12.45 3.20
CA THR A 2 7.22 -13.45 3.33
C THR A 2 8.11 -13.54 2.09
N LEU A 3 7.50 -13.55 0.90
CA LEU A 3 8.22 -13.64 -0.36
C LEU A 3 9.02 -12.37 -0.66
N PHE A 4 8.40 -11.19 -0.51
CA PHE A 4 9.08 -9.90 -0.64
C PHE A 4 10.29 -9.80 0.31
N SER A 5 10.10 -10.15 1.59
CA SER A 5 11.20 -10.15 2.58
C SER A 5 12.30 -11.17 2.25
N ALA A 6 11.95 -12.34 1.69
CA ALA A 6 12.93 -13.33 1.27
C ALA A 6 13.74 -12.85 0.06
N LEU A 7 13.09 -12.22 -0.92
CA LEU A 7 13.74 -11.66 -2.10
C LEU A 7 14.64 -10.47 -1.75
N CYS A 8 14.19 -9.58 -0.86
CA CYS A 8 15.03 -8.47 -0.38
C CYS A 8 16.30 -8.94 0.37
N LYS A 9 16.39 -10.21 0.80
CA LYS A 9 17.61 -10.78 1.40
C LYS A 9 18.62 -11.26 0.36
N LEU A 10 18.21 -11.45 -0.89
CA LEU A 10 19.10 -11.87 -1.97
C LEU A 10 19.82 -10.63 -2.52
N SER A 11 21.13 -10.53 -2.27
CA SER A 11 21.95 -9.38 -2.69
C SER A 11 22.01 -9.18 -4.22
N GLU A 12 21.72 -10.25 -4.97
CA GLU A 12 21.71 -10.26 -6.44
C GLU A 12 20.41 -9.74 -7.04
N MET A 13 19.35 -9.58 -6.24
CA MET A 13 18.03 -9.15 -6.68
C MET A 13 17.67 -7.80 -6.11
N ASP A 14 17.08 -6.96 -6.96
CA ASP A 14 16.45 -5.70 -6.59
C ASP A 14 14.95 -5.81 -6.84
N VAL A 15 14.14 -5.67 -5.79
CA VAL A 15 12.70 -5.94 -5.84
C VAL A 15 11.94 -4.63 -5.91
N VAL A 16 11.16 -4.46 -6.97
CA VAL A 16 10.34 -3.27 -7.19
C VAL A 16 8.88 -3.66 -7.05
N GLY A 17 8.20 -3.11 -6.04
CA GLY A 17 6.79 -3.39 -5.77
C GLY A 17 5.86 -2.53 -6.62
N LEU A 18 4.90 -3.17 -7.29
CA LEU A 18 3.79 -2.52 -8.00
C LEU A 18 2.48 -3.02 -7.43
N ASN A 19 1.52 -2.12 -7.20
CA ASN A 19 0.16 -2.48 -6.81
C ASN A 19 -0.77 -2.24 -7.97
N PHE A 20 -1.44 -3.30 -8.43
CA PHE A 20 -2.40 -3.18 -9.51
C PHE A 20 -3.77 -2.84 -8.95
N SER A 21 -4.50 -2.02 -9.69
CA SER A 21 -5.86 -1.63 -9.47
C SER A 21 -6.75 -2.13 -10.61
N SER A 22 -8.07 -1.96 -10.50
CA SER A 22 -8.99 -2.23 -11.62
C SER A 22 -8.75 -1.37 -12.86
N ALA A 23 -8.09 -0.21 -12.70
CA ALA A 23 -7.82 0.76 -13.76
C ALA A 23 -6.38 0.72 -14.30
N THR A 24 -5.54 -0.17 -13.78
CA THR A 24 -4.10 -0.19 -14.11
C THR A 24 -3.84 -0.43 -15.59
N THR A 25 -3.00 0.43 -16.17
CA THR A 25 -2.55 0.37 -17.56
C THR A 25 -1.08 -0.08 -17.66
N PRO A 26 -0.62 -0.56 -18.84
CA PRO A 26 0.78 -0.91 -19.04
C PRO A 26 1.75 0.26 -18.85
N GLU A 27 1.27 1.51 -18.86
CA GLU A 27 2.07 2.71 -18.64
C GLU A 27 2.71 2.70 -17.26
N LEU A 28 2.03 2.17 -16.23
CA LEU A 28 2.59 2.02 -14.88
C LEU A 28 3.87 1.17 -14.89
N VAL A 29 3.84 0.06 -15.62
CA VAL A 29 5.00 -0.84 -15.75
C VAL A 29 6.12 -0.17 -16.55
N LEU A 30 5.79 0.56 -17.62
CA LEU A 30 6.77 1.30 -18.42
C LEU A 30 7.46 2.40 -17.61
N LYS A 31 6.71 3.15 -16.81
CA LYS A 31 7.27 4.16 -15.90
C LYS A 31 8.21 3.55 -14.86
N THR A 32 7.83 2.37 -14.34
CA THR A 32 8.68 1.61 -13.42
C THR A 32 9.99 1.21 -14.09
N PHE A 33 9.94 0.82 -15.37
CA PHE A 33 11.15 0.57 -16.16
C PHE A 33 11.99 1.82 -16.37
N ASP A 34 11.39 2.97 -16.65
CA ASP A 34 12.14 4.21 -16.86
C ASP A 34 12.89 4.65 -15.58
N GLN A 35 12.35 4.33 -14.41
CA GLN A 35 12.98 4.61 -13.11
C GLN A 35 14.13 3.64 -12.77
N HIS A 36 13.99 2.35 -13.09
CA HIS A 36 14.92 1.30 -12.61
C HIS A 36 15.81 0.70 -13.71
N CYS A 37 15.50 0.95 -14.98
CA CYS A 37 16.17 0.38 -16.14
C CYS A 37 16.63 1.50 -17.09
N LYS A 38 17.55 1.17 -18.01
CA LYS A 38 18.03 2.13 -19.01
C LYS A 38 18.05 1.52 -20.39
N TYR A 39 17.47 2.22 -21.36
CA TYR A 39 17.55 1.80 -22.77
C TYR A 39 18.99 1.84 -23.27
N LYS A 40 19.45 0.71 -23.79
CA LYS A 40 20.77 0.58 -24.41
C LYS A 40 20.59 0.06 -25.83
N LYS A 41 21.04 0.84 -26.81
CA LYS A 41 21.09 0.38 -28.20
C LYS A 41 22.33 -0.48 -28.40
N THR A 42 22.11 -1.73 -28.82
CA THR A 42 23.16 -2.63 -29.29
C THR A 42 23.08 -2.71 -30.82
N SER A 43 24.12 -3.25 -31.48
CA SER A 43 24.18 -3.39 -32.94
C SER A 43 22.99 -4.13 -33.56
N THR A 44 22.31 -4.99 -32.80
CA THR A 44 21.19 -5.83 -33.29
C THR A 44 19.83 -5.48 -32.68
N TRP A 45 19.80 -5.00 -31.43
CA TRP A 45 18.56 -4.83 -30.66
C TRP A 45 18.65 -3.63 -29.73
N THR A 46 17.51 -3.02 -29.44
CA THR A 46 17.35 -2.15 -28.27
C THR A 46 17.09 -3.04 -27.06
N VAL A 47 18.01 -3.04 -26.09
CA VAL A 47 17.88 -3.80 -24.85
C VAL A 47 17.52 -2.89 -23.68
N LEU A 48 16.83 -3.44 -22.69
CA LEU A 48 16.44 -2.76 -21.46
C LEU A 48 16.98 -3.53 -20.25
N PRO A 49 18.25 -3.27 -19.85
CA PRO A 49 18.82 -3.77 -18.60
C PRO A 49 18.54 -2.84 -17.41
N PRO A 50 18.65 -3.36 -16.17
CA PRO A 50 18.65 -2.57 -14.95
C PRO A 50 19.77 -1.51 -14.91
N ILE A 51 19.55 -0.42 -14.18
CA ILE A 51 20.58 0.60 -13.91
C ILE A 51 21.70 0.01 -13.04
N GLN A 52 21.34 -0.87 -12.10
CA GLN A 52 22.30 -1.55 -11.23
C GLN A 52 22.98 -2.70 -11.99
N ILE A 53 24.28 -2.54 -12.24
CA ILE A 53 25.07 -3.51 -13.01
C ILE A 53 25.22 -4.82 -12.23
N GLY A 54 24.94 -5.95 -12.89
CA GLY A 54 25.15 -7.29 -12.34
C GLY A 54 24.05 -7.76 -11.39
N LYS A 55 22.93 -7.02 -11.29
CA LYS A 55 21.76 -7.43 -10.51
C LYS A 55 20.56 -7.71 -11.39
N TRP A 56 19.67 -8.54 -10.87
CA TRP A 56 18.35 -8.79 -11.43
C TRP A 56 17.33 -7.82 -10.86
N THR A 57 16.52 -7.20 -11.72
CA THR A 57 15.34 -6.45 -11.27
C THR A 57 14.12 -7.38 -11.26
N VAL A 58 13.50 -7.55 -10.09
CA VAL A 58 12.29 -8.34 -9.90
C VAL A 58 11.13 -7.37 -9.74
N ILE A 59 10.22 -7.36 -10.72
CA ILE A 59 8.98 -6.61 -10.64
C ILE A 59 7.96 -7.47 -9.89
N PHE A 60 7.65 -7.05 -8.67
CA PHE A 60 6.66 -7.67 -7.81
C PHE A 60 5.31 -7.01 -7.99
N CYS A 61 4.44 -7.62 -8.79
CA CYS A 61 3.10 -7.13 -9.03
C CYS A 61 2.14 -7.71 -7.97
N HIS A 62 1.65 -6.86 -7.08
CA HIS A 62 0.54 -7.17 -6.20
C HIS A 62 -0.78 -7.04 -6.96
N GLU A 63 -1.71 -7.94 -6.67
CA GLU A 63 -3.09 -7.93 -7.19
C GLU A 63 -3.17 -8.04 -8.72
N ILE A 64 -2.35 -8.91 -9.32
CA ILE A 64 -2.25 -9.07 -10.80
C ILE A 64 -3.57 -9.41 -11.50
N ASN A 65 -4.55 -9.88 -10.74
CA ASN A 65 -5.86 -10.28 -11.20
C ASN A 65 -6.96 -9.24 -10.91
N LEU A 66 -6.61 -8.03 -10.49
CA LEU A 66 -7.53 -6.91 -10.34
C LEU A 66 -7.82 -6.13 -11.63
N PRO A 67 -6.86 -5.94 -12.57
CA PRO A 67 -7.10 -5.14 -13.77
C PRO A 67 -8.30 -5.65 -14.58
N ALA A 68 -9.20 -4.72 -14.95
CA ALA A 68 -10.40 -5.05 -15.68
C ALA A 68 -10.07 -5.65 -17.06
N ALA A 69 -10.76 -6.73 -17.42
CA ALA A 69 -10.72 -7.25 -18.79
C ALA A 69 -11.33 -6.22 -19.75
N ASP A 70 -10.72 -6.03 -20.91
CA ASP A 70 -11.35 -5.21 -21.94
C ASP A 70 -12.66 -5.86 -22.44
N LYS A 71 -13.44 -5.14 -23.26
CA LYS A 71 -14.70 -5.63 -23.85
C LYS A 71 -14.56 -6.96 -24.61
N TYR A 72 -13.34 -7.33 -25.01
CA TYR A 72 -13.02 -8.52 -25.81
C TYR A 72 -12.14 -9.53 -25.05
N ALA A 73 -11.97 -9.37 -23.74
CA ALA A 73 -11.09 -10.16 -22.87
C ALA A 73 -9.60 -10.21 -23.30
N THR A 74 -9.13 -9.17 -23.99
CA THR A 74 -7.74 -8.96 -24.41
C THR A 74 -7.04 -7.87 -23.60
N GLN A 75 -5.71 -7.91 -23.58
CA GLN A 75 -4.89 -6.83 -23.03
C GLN A 75 -4.28 -6.04 -24.19
N ARG A 76 -4.35 -4.70 -24.10
CA ARG A 76 -3.92 -3.77 -25.16
C ARG A 76 -2.41 -3.84 -25.40
N THR A 77 -1.99 -3.70 -26.65
CA THR A 77 -0.59 -3.55 -27.07
C THR A 77 -0.28 -2.09 -27.38
N LEU A 78 0.80 -1.54 -26.83
CA LEU A 78 1.36 -0.22 -27.15
C LEU A 78 2.54 -0.35 -28.13
N ASP A 79 2.50 0.46 -29.20
CA ASP A 79 3.50 0.90 -30.19
C ASP A 79 4.80 0.13 -30.59
N LYS A 80 5.39 0.60 -31.70
CA LYS A 80 5.97 -0.18 -32.83
C LYS A 80 7.48 -0.47 -32.79
N VAL A 81 8.11 -0.58 -31.62
CA VAL A 81 9.56 -0.91 -31.54
C VAL A 81 9.79 -2.06 -30.57
N TRP A 82 10.43 -3.13 -31.07
CA TRP A 82 10.75 -4.29 -30.26
C TRP A 82 11.91 -3.98 -29.29
N ILE A 83 11.64 -4.12 -27.99
CA ILE A 83 12.62 -3.97 -26.92
C ILE A 83 12.85 -5.34 -26.29
N LYS A 84 14.12 -5.72 -26.14
CA LYS A 84 14.50 -6.97 -25.47
C LYS A 84 14.80 -6.70 -24.00
N LEU A 85 14.05 -7.32 -23.10
CA LEU A 85 14.31 -7.27 -21.66
C LEU A 85 15.54 -8.12 -21.31
N GLU A 86 16.43 -7.60 -20.48
CA GLU A 86 17.60 -8.35 -19.96
C GLU A 86 17.66 -8.19 -18.43
N TYR A 87 17.87 -9.29 -17.69
CA TYR A 87 17.95 -9.30 -16.22
C TYR A 87 16.70 -8.76 -15.50
N ILE A 88 15.53 -8.96 -16.10
CA ILE A 88 14.22 -8.58 -15.51
C ILE A 88 13.39 -9.85 -15.30
N GLN A 89 12.79 -9.99 -14.12
CA GLN A 89 11.82 -11.04 -13.80
C GLN A 89 10.52 -10.46 -13.28
N PHE A 90 9.43 -11.18 -13.50
CA PHE A 90 8.12 -10.84 -12.98
C PHE A 90 7.71 -11.82 -11.91
N LEU A 91 7.12 -11.29 -10.86
CA LEU A 91 6.56 -12.08 -9.78
C LEU A 91 5.19 -11.51 -9.41
N GLY A 92 4.15 -12.30 -9.62
CA GLY A 92 2.78 -11.90 -9.32
C GLY A 92 2.30 -12.45 -7.99
N ALA A 93 1.63 -11.60 -7.22
CA ALA A 93 0.79 -12.01 -6.11
C ALA A 93 -0.68 -11.72 -6.46
N CYS A 94 -1.56 -12.68 -6.20
CA CYS A 94 -2.99 -12.54 -6.44
C CYS A 94 -3.78 -13.35 -5.42
N ASN A 95 -4.98 -12.87 -5.13
CA ASN A 95 -5.97 -13.65 -4.39
C ASN A 95 -6.66 -14.65 -5.33
N PRO A 96 -7.24 -15.76 -4.82
CA PRO A 96 -7.94 -16.73 -5.64
C PRO A 96 -9.08 -16.09 -6.45
N PRO A 97 -9.29 -16.46 -7.73
CA PRO A 97 -10.32 -15.85 -8.58
C PRO A 97 -11.76 -16.14 -8.12
N THR A 98 -11.93 -16.92 -7.04
CA THR A 98 -13.21 -17.13 -6.36
C THR A 98 -13.67 -15.91 -5.59
N ASP A 99 -12.76 -15.00 -5.22
CA ASP A 99 -13.13 -13.85 -4.40
C ASP A 99 -13.84 -12.77 -5.24
N PRO A 100 -14.81 -12.04 -4.66
CA PRO A 100 -15.59 -11.05 -5.38
C PRO A 100 -14.71 -9.95 -5.98
N GLY A 101 -14.89 -9.67 -7.27
CA GLY A 101 -14.21 -8.57 -7.97
C GLY A 101 -12.88 -8.93 -8.64
N LEU A 102 -12.44 -10.18 -8.55
CA LEU A 102 -11.20 -10.64 -9.17
C LEU A 102 -11.45 -11.25 -10.56
N VAL A 103 -10.47 -11.08 -11.45
CA VAL A 103 -10.49 -11.55 -12.83
C VAL A 103 -9.70 -12.85 -12.95
N THR A 104 -10.20 -13.83 -13.71
CA THR A 104 -9.42 -15.06 -13.98
C THR A 104 -8.27 -14.77 -14.93
N LEU A 105 -7.04 -15.10 -14.53
CA LEU A 105 -5.85 -14.94 -15.37
C LEU A 105 -5.88 -15.88 -16.58
N SER A 106 -5.41 -15.38 -17.72
CA SER A 106 -5.37 -16.17 -18.96
C SER A 106 -4.38 -17.33 -18.87
N GLN A 107 -4.77 -18.50 -19.37
CA GLN A 107 -3.89 -19.67 -19.50
C GLN A 107 -2.64 -19.37 -20.36
N ARG A 108 -2.73 -18.39 -21.27
CA ARG A 108 -1.57 -17.97 -22.08
C ARG A 108 -0.47 -17.35 -21.21
N LEU A 109 -0.84 -16.60 -20.18
CA LEU A 109 0.08 -16.03 -19.20
C LEU A 109 0.56 -17.11 -18.23
N LEU A 110 -0.37 -17.88 -17.66
CA LEU A 110 -0.08 -18.91 -16.65
C LEU A 110 0.84 -20.02 -17.16
N ARG A 111 0.83 -20.31 -18.46
CA ARG A 111 1.77 -21.28 -19.06
C ARG A 111 3.25 -20.90 -18.84
N HIS A 112 3.55 -19.62 -18.68
CA HIS A 112 4.93 -19.13 -18.51
C HIS A 112 5.33 -18.93 -17.04
N ALA A 113 4.41 -19.11 -16.09
CA ALA A 113 4.64 -18.81 -14.68
C ALA A 113 4.22 -19.99 -13.78
N PRO A 114 5.13 -20.55 -12.96
CA PRO A 114 4.76 -21.49 -11.91
C PRO A 114 3.83 -20.83 -10.89
N LEU A 115 2.79 -21.56 -10.47
CA LEU A 115 1.83 -21.10 -9.47
C LEU A 115 2.10 -21.78 -8.13
N VAL A 116 2.19 -21.00 -7.06
CA VAL A 116 2.34 -21.47 -5.68
C VAL A 116 1.17 -20.93 -4.87
N MET A 117 0.34 -21.83 -4.34
CA MET A 117 -0.71 -21.46 -3.39
C MET A 117 -0.10 -21.34 -1.99
N VAL A 118 -0.36 -20.22 -1.31
CA VAL A 118 -0.01 -20.01 0.09
C VAL A 118 -1.29 -19.77 0.87
N ASP A 119 -1.69 -20.74 1.68
CA ASP A 119 -2.86 -20.63 2.54
C ASP A 119 -2.48 -20.01 3.90
N TYR A 120 -3.49 -19.58 4.65
CA TYR A 120 -3.29 -19.08 6.00
C TYR A 120 -2.72 -20.16 6.93
N PRO A 121 -1.82 -19.78 7.86
CA PRO A 121 -1.26 -20.74 8.81
C PRO A 121 -2.36 -21.33 9.69
N GLY A 122 -2.33 -22.65 9.88
CA GLY A 122 -3.24 -23.35 10.79
C GLY A 122 -3.02 -22.98 12.26
N GLU A 123 -3.93 -23.43 13.13
CA GLU A 123 -3.94 -23.09 14.56
C GLU A 123 -2.59 -23.36 15.26
N ALA A 124 -1.96 -24.51 15.00
CA ALA A 124 -0.68 -24.87 15.61
C ALA A 124 0.44 -23.89 15.20
N SER A 125 0.51 -23.55 13.91
CA SER A 125 1.47 -22.59 13.38
C SER A 125 1.21 -21.18 13.91
N LEU A 126 -0.05 -20.76 13.99
CA LEU A 126 -0.43 -19.47 14.60
C LEU A 126 0.01 -19.39 16.06
N LYS A 127 -0.23 -20.44 16.86
CA LYS A 127 0.22 -20.51 18.26
C LYS A 127 1.75 -20.44 18.36
N GLN A 128 2.48 -21.09 17.46
CA GLN A 128 3.94 -21.02 17.46
C GLN A 128 4.44 -19.62 17.11
N ILE A 129 3.92 -19.02 16.03
CA ILE A 129 4.31 -17.69 15.54
C ILE A 129 4.01 -16.63 16.62
N TYR A 130 2.76 -16.54 17.06
CA TYR A 130 2.35 -15.53 18.04
C TYR A 130 2.82 -15.86 19.46
N GLY A 131 3.11 -17.13 19.75
CA GLY A 131 3.75 -17.56 21.00
C GLY A 131 5.14 -16.97 21.14
N ALA A 132 5.98 -17.09 20.10
CA ALA A 132 7.31 -16.50 20.09
C ALA A 132 7.26 -14.97 20.27
N PHE A 133 6.30 -14.31 19.61
CA PHE A 133 6.09 -12.87 19.78
C PHE A 133 5.67 -12.49 21.19
N ASN A 134 4.62 -13.11 21.74
CA ASN A 134 4.12 -12.79 23.08
C ASN A 134 5.16 -13.10 24.17
N GLN A 135 5.94 -14.16 24.02
CA GLN A 135 7.07 -14.44 24.90
C GLN A 135 8.11 -13.32 24.85
N ALA A 136 8.45 -12.81 23.66
CA ALA A 136 9.40 -11.71 23.52
C ALA A 136 8.88 -10.41 24.16
N VAL A 137 7.59 -10.10 23.99
CA VAL A 137 6.95 -8.90 24.57
C VAL A 137 6.90 -8.99 26.09
N LEU A 138 6.47 -10.14 26.64
CA LEU A 138 6.30 -10.32 28.08
C LEU A 138 7.62 -10.43 28.85
N LYS A 139 8.76 -10.61 28.18
CA LYS A 139 10.10 -10.51 28.82
C LYS A 139 10.35 -9.16 29.48
N VAL A 140 9.71 -8.09 29.00
CA VAL A 140 9.81 -6.74 29.59
C VAL A 140 9.13 -6.69 30.97
N LEU A 141 8.18 -7.59 31.23
CA LEU A 141 7.42 -7.67 32.48
C LEU A 141 7.54 -9.08 33.08
N PRO A 142 8.58 -9.33 33.90
CA PRO A 142 8.89 -10.66 34.44
C PRO A 142 7.74 -11.36 35.16
N SER A 143 6.85 -10.59 35.81
CA SER A 143 5.65 -11.11 36.49
C SER A 143 4.63 -11.75 35.55
N LEU A 144 4.64 -11.39 34.27
CA LEU A 144 3.68 -11.88 33.27
C LEU A 144 4.29 -12.92 32.32
N CYS A 145 5.58 -13.22 32.41
CA CYS A 145 6.26 -14.19 31.53
C CYS A 145 5.58 -15.57 31.50
N GLY A 146 5.08 -16.05 32.64
CA GLY A 146 4.38 -17.33 32.73
C GLY A 146 3.01 -17.37 32.01
N HIS A 147 2.48 -16.22 31.61
CA HIS A 147 1.16 -16.10 30.98
C HIS A 147 1.21 -16.00 29.45
N ALA A 148 2.39 -16.13 28.84
CA ALA A 148 2.55 -15.99 27.38
C ALA A 148 1.75 -17.04 26.59
N GLU A 149 1.82 -18.31 27.00
CA GLU A 149 1.11 -19.41 26.34
C GLU A 149 -0.42 -19.32 26.45
N PRO A 150 -1.02 -19.11 27.65
CA PRO A 150 -2.47 -18.98 27.76
C PRO A 150 -2.98 -17.73 27.03
N LEU A 151 -2.22 -16.63 27.03
CA LEU A 151 -2.55 -15.43 26.23
C LEU A 151 -2.61 -15.75 24.74
N THR A 152 -1.55 -16.35 24.19
CA THR A 152 -1.51 -16.73 22.76
C THR A 152 -2.65 -17.69 22.41
N SER A 153 -2.93 -18.66 23.27
CA SER A 153 -4.02 -19.61 23.06
C SER A 153 -5.38 -18.91 23.02
N ALA A 154 -5.62 -17.95 23.90
CA ALA A 154 -6.84 -17.15 23.91
C ALA A 154 -6.95 -16.27 22.65
N MET A 155 -5.86 -15.61 22.23
CA MET A 155 -5.82 -14.78 21.03
C MET A 155 -6.15 -15.59 19.78
N VAL A 156 -5.49 -16.74 19.58
CA VAL A 156 -5.71 -17.59 18.41
C VAL A 156 -7.12 -18.18 18.43
N LYS A 157 -7.62 -18.60 19.59
CA LYS A 157 -9.00 -19.10 19.72
C LYS A 157 -10.03 -18.02 19.38
N PHE A 158 -9.82 -16.78 19.82
CA PHE A 158 -10.69 -15.66 19.49
C PHE A 158 -10.67 -15.37 18.00
N TYR A 159 -9.48 -15.30 17.40
CA TYR A 159 -9.31 -15.11 15.95
C TYR A 159 -10.07 -16.16 15.13
N LEU A 160 -9.87 -17.45 15.43
CA LEU A 160 -10.55 -18.55 14.73
C LEU A 160 -12.07 -18.51 14.94
N SER A 161 -12.53 -18.15 16.15
CA SER A 161 -13.96 -18.02 16.44
C SER A 161 -14.59 -16.86 15.66
N SER A 162 -13.87 -15.74 15.53
CA SER A 162 -14.31 -14.57 14.76
C SER A 162 -14.33 -14.86 13.26
N GLN A 163 -13.28 -15.48 12.72
CA GLN A 163 -13.22 -15.91 11.32
C GLN A 163 -14.37 -16.86 10.96
N LYS A 164 -14.74 -17.78 11.85
CA LYS A 164 -15.86 -18.70 11.63
C LYS A 164 -17.23 -18.01 11.70
N ARG A 165 -17.37 -16.99 12.55
CA ARG A 165 -18.65 -16.30 12.79
C ARG A 165 -18.96 -15.23 11.75
N PHE A 166 -17.94 -14.53 11.28
CA PHE A 166 -18.07 -13.36 10.41
C PHE A 166 -17.44 -13.67 9.06
N THR A 167 -18.28 -14.01 8.08
CA THR A 167 -17.87 -14.35 6.72
C THR A 167 -18.22 -13.24 5.74
N ALA A 168 -17.52 -13.23 4.60
CA ALA A 168 -17.77 -12.29 3.51
C ALA A 168 -19.20 -12.37 2.95
N ASP A 169 -19.87 -13.52 3.09
CA ASP A 169 -21.29 -13.72 2.73
C ASP A 169 -22.24 -12.83 3.57
N GLY A 170 -21.87 -12.57 4.83
CA GLY A 170 -22.64 -11.69 5.71
C GLY A 170 -22.41 -10.22 5.39
N GLN A 171 -21.13 -9.83 5.31
CA GLN A 171 -20.70 -8.49 4.91
C GLN A 171 -19.36 -8.59 4.17
N ALA A 172 -19.22 -7.89 3.03
CA ALA A 172 -18.02 -8.01 2.20
C ALA A 172 -16.71 -7.58 2.90
N HIS A 173 -16.78 -6.75 3.94
CA HIS A 173 -15.62 -6.32 4.73
C HIS A 173 -15.27 -7.27 5.88
N TYR A 174 -16.03 -8.36 6.08
CA TYR A 174 -15.71 -9.40 7.08
C TYR A 174 -14.64 -10.34 6.52
N VAL A 175 -13.44 -9.80 6.35
CA VAL A 175 -12.24 -10.51 5.95
C VAL A 175 -11.32 -10.60 7.16
N TYR A 176 -10.90 -11.82 7.50
CA TYR A 176 -9.98 -12.08 8.61
C TYR A 176 -8.71 -12.69 8.06
N SER A 177 -7.58 -12.18 8.56
CA SER A 177 -6.24 -12.60 8.20
C SER A 177 -5.34 -12.61 9.43
N PRO A 178 -4.14 -13.21 9.35
CA PRO A 178 -3.16 -13.09 10.43
C PRO A 178 -2.78 -11.63 10.75
N TRP A 179 -3.07 -10.65 9.89
CA TRP A 179 -2.80 -9.24 10.20
C TRP A 179 -3.57 -8.73 11.41
N GLU A 180 -4.80 -9.19 11.65
CA GLU A 180 -5.56 -8.83 12.85
C GLU A 180 -4.83 -9.23 14.13
N LEU A 181 -4.19 -10.40 14.16
CA LEU A 181 -3.39 -10.87 15.29
C LEU A 181 -2.09 -10.06 15.43
N THR A 182 -1.48 -9.66 14.32
CA THR A 182 -0.31 -8.78 14.33
C THR A 182 -0.66 -7.38 14.84
N ARG A 183 -1.79 -6.81 14.42
CA ARG A 183 -2.35 -5.53 14.90
C ARG A 183 -2.67 -5.60 16.39
N TRP A 184 -3.25 -6.70 16.88
CA TRP A 184 -3.49 -6.91 18.31
C TRP A 184 -2.17 -6.93 19.10
N ARG A 185 -1.16 -7.67 18.64
CA ARG A 185 0.16 -7.69 19.27
C ARG A 185 0.80 -6.31 19.32
N ASP A 186 0.75 -5.59 18.20
CA ASP A 186 1.32 -4.24 18.07
C ASP A 186 0.50 -3.18 18.80
N GLY A 187 0.08 -3.43 20.03
CA GLY A 187 -0.51 -2.46 20.96
C GLY A 187 0.29 -1.16 21.19
N ARG A 188 1.32 -0.86 20.37
CA ARG A 188 1.85 0.47 20.05
C ARG A 188 0.85 1.42 19.38
N ASP A 189 -0.40 1.01 19.17
CA ASP A 189 -1.51 1.95 18.95
C ASP A 189 -2.15 2.42 20.28
N LYS A 190 -1.73 1.87 21.44
CA LYS A 190 -2.31 2.17 22.77
C LYS A 190 -1.32 2.15 23.95
N THR A 191 -0.14 2.76 23.80
CA THR A 191 0.51 3.46 24.93
C THR A 191 0.10 4.93 24.89
N PRO A 192 -0.01 5.64 26.02
CA PRO A 192 -0.67 6.95 26.14
C PRO A 192 0.16 8.11 25.57
N GLU A 193 0.74 7.93 24.39
CA GLU A 193 0.99 9.03 23.46
C GLU A 193 -0.14 8.99 22.45
N VAL A 194 -1.01 9.99 22.52
CA VAL A 194 -2.25 10.15 21.73
C VAL A 194 -1.94 10.49 20.26
N HIS A 195 -0.86 9.96 19.71
CA HIS A 195 -0.22 10.47 18.51
C HIS A 195 0.00 9.38 17.48
N LYS A 196 -1.08 8.82 16.94
CA LYS A 196 -1.14 8.23 15.59
C LYS A 196 -2.58 7.98 15.20
N VAL A 197 -3.11 8.78 14.27
CA VAL A 197 -4.34 8.45 13.56
C VAL A 197 -3.93 7.52 12.42
N HIS A 198 -3.93 6.20 12.60
CA HIS A 198 -3.71 5.33 11.44
C HIS A 198 -4.76 5.58 10.36
N ASN A 199 -4.42 5.28 9.10
CA ASN A 199 -5.35 5.37 7.99
C ASN A 199 -6.64 4.64 8.38
N SER A 200 -7.75 5.38 8.42
CA SER A 200 -9.01 4.86 8.95
C SER A 200 -10.12 5.07 7.95
N CYS A 201 -10.87 4.01 7.70
CA CYS A 201 -12.10 4.06 6.93
C CYS A 201 -13.27 3.90 7.89
N SER A 202 -14.07 4.96 8.03
CA SER A 202 -15.20 5.00 8.95
C SER A 202 -16.53 4.95 8.21
N PHE A 203 -17.44 4.11 8.69
CA PHE A 203 -18.81 3.98 8.17
C PHE A 203 -19.82 4.48 9.21
N ALA A 204 -20.70 5.39 8.82
CA ALA A 204 -21.80 5.87 9.66
C ALA A 204 -23.02 6.24 8.81
N PRO A 205 -24.24 6.21 9.39
CA PRO A 205 -25.47 6.55 8.68
C PRO A 205 -25.47 7.96 8.03
N THR A 206 -24.64 8.88 8.52
CA THR A 206 -24.38 10.18 7.88
C THR A 206 -22.88 10.50 7.91
N ALA A 207 -22.24 10.60 6.74
CA ALA A 207 -20.83 10.96 6.59
C ALA A 207 -20.45 12.25 7.35
N SER A 208 -21.36 13.22 7.46
CA SER A 208 -21.14 14.50 8.16
C SER A 208 -20.79 14.35 9.64
N THR A 209 -21.34 13.35 10.34
CA THR A 209 -21.07 13.10 11.76
C THR A 209 -19.67 12.52 11.98
N LEU A 210 -19.22 11.64 11.08
CA LEU A 210 -17.86 11.09 11.10
C LEU A 210 -16.81 12.14 10.79
N THR A 211 -17.07 13.00 9.80
CA THR A 211 -16.18 14.10 9.46
C THR A 211 -15.98 14.99 10.68
N THR A 212 -17.06 15.36 11.37
CA THR A 212 -17.00 16.20 12.58
C THR A 212 -16.19 15.55 13.72
N LEU A 213 -16.38 14.25 13.96
CA LEU A 213 -15.62 13.52 14.97
C LEU A 213 -14.14 13.41 14.59
N SER A 214 -13.85 13.15 13.32
CA SER A 214 -12.47 13.06 12.81
C SER A 214 -11.75 14.40 12.91
N LEU A 215 -12.45 15.50 12.63
CA LEU A 215 -11.94 16.86 12.84
C LEU A 215 -11.64 17.13 14.32
N PHE A 216 -12.55 16.73 15.22
CA PHE A 216 -12.36 16.91 16.66
C PHE A 216 -11.15 16.11 17.20
N VAL A 217 -11.03 14.85 16.80
CA VAL A 217 -9.89 14.00 17.17
C VAL A 217 -8.59 14.55 16.59
N ALA A 218 -8.61 15.02 15.33
CA ALA A 218 -7.45 15.66 14.73
C ALA A 218 -7.01 16.89 15.54
N TRP A 219 -7.96 17.75 15.90
CA TRP A 219 -7.70 18.94 16.71
C TRP A 219 -7.13 18.60 18.10
N MET A 220 -7.71 17.62 18.81
CA MET A 220 -7.20 17.20 20.12
C MET A 220 -5.76 16.70 20.07
N ASN A 221 -5.37 16.07 18.96
CA ASN A 221 -4.05 15.50 18.77
C ASN A 221 -3.04 16.46 18.12
N GLY A 222 -3.44 17.71 17.88
CA GLY A 222 -2.60 18.73 17.24
C GLY A 222 -2.30 18.44 15.77
N LEU A 223 -3.17 17.68 15.09
CA LEU A 223 -3.08 17.44 13.65
C LEU A 223 -3.71 18.60 12.90
N SER A 224 -3.01 19.13 11.90
CA SER A 224 -3.62 20.09 10.99
C SER A 224 -4.55 19.35 10.03
N ILE A 225 -5.68 19.97 9.73
CA ILE A 225 -6.70 19.35 8.89
C ILE A 225 -6.47 19.79 7.45
N PHE A 226 -6.48 18.83 6.53
CA PHE A 226 -6.57 19.09 5.10
C PHE A 226 -7.82 18.41 4.54
N GLN A 227 -8.66 19.20 3.87
CA GLN A 227 -9.87 18.74 3.19
C GLN A 227 -9.86 19.26 1.77
N ILE A 228 -10.07 18.35 0.80
CA ILE A 228 -10.21 18.74 -0.60
C ILE A 228 -11.51 19.51 -0.79
N LYS A 229 -11.43 20.64 -1.49
CA LYS A 229 -12.59 21.45 -1.87
C LYS A 229 -12.94 21.17 -3.32
N VAL A 230 -13.66 20.07 -3.55
CA VAL A 230 -14.07 19.66 -4.89
C VAL A 230 -15.09 20.65 -5.47
N HIS A 231 -14.93 20.98 -6.75
CA HIS A 231 -15.88 21.77 -7.54
C HIS A 231 -16.15 21.10 -8.89
N ASN A 232 -17.18 21.54 -9.63
CA ASN A 232 -17.61 20.89 -10.88
C ASN A 232 -16.53 20.74 -11.98
N LYS A 233 -15.41 21.48 -11.91
CA LYS A 233 -14.29 21.40 -12.85
C LYS A 233 -13.03 20.79 -12.23
N TYR A 234 -13.15 20.14 -11.08
CA TYR A 234 -12.00 19.60 -10.36
C TYR A 234 -11.47 18.39 -11.12
N SER A 235 -10.24 18.51 -11.58
CA SER A 235 -9.57 17.54 -12.43
C SER A 235 -8.64 16.64 -11.61
N ALA A 236 -8.13 15.58 -12.24
CA ALA A 236 -7.10 14.74 -11.63
C ALA A 236 -5.81 15.54 -11.35
N ASP A 237 -5.48 16.52 -12.19
CA ASP A 237 -4.29 17.36 -12.03
C ASP A 237 -4.43 18.29 -10.81
N ASP A 238 -5.64 18.81 -10.55
CA ASP A 238 -5.92 19.61 -9.34
C ASP A 238 -5.69 18.77 -8.08
N PHE A 239 -6.08 17.49 -8.12
CA PHE A 239 -5.82 16.55 -7.03
C PHE A 239 -4.34 16.24 -6.84
N ASP A 240 -3.61 16.05 -7.92
CA ASP A 240 -2.17 15.83 -7.85
C ASP A 240 -1.47 17.04 -7.19
N ASN A 241 -1.87 18.27 -7.54
CA ASN A 241 -1.36 19.49 -6.92
C ASN A 241 -1.70 19.61 -5.42
N ASP A 242 -2.93 19.28 -5.03
CA ASP A 242 -3.34 19.23 -3.62
C ASP A 242 -2.49 18.20 -2.84
N LEU A 243 -2.25 17.04 -3.45
CA LEU A 243 -1.47 15.96 -2.87
C LEU A 243 0.01 16.33 -2.73
N GLN A 244 0.62 16.98 -3.74
CA GLN A 244 1.98 17.50 -3.67
C GLN A 244 2.11 18.47 -2.50
N THR A 245 1.14 19.37 -2.35
CA THR A 245 1.11 20.36 -1.28
C THR A 245 1.06 19.70 0.09
N VAL A 246 0.23 18.67 0.26
CA VAL A 246 0.12 17.92 1.53
C VAL A 246 1.41 17.15 1.83
N LEU A 247 2.00 16.49 0.84
CA LEU A 247 3.25 15.74 1.00
C LEU A 247 4.42 16.65 1.38
N LEU A 248 4.56 17.79 0.71
CA LEU A 248 5.57 18.80 1.03
C LEU A 248 5.37 19.39 2.41
N ARG A 249 4.13 19.60 2.87
CA ARG A 249 3.88 20.06 4.25
C ARG A 249 4.21 18.99 5.28
N ALA A 250 3.87 17.74 5.01
CA ALA A 250 4.13 16.61 5.90
C ALA A 250 5.64 16.36 6.07
N GLU A 251 6.43 16.60 5.03
CA GLU A 251 7.88 16.44 5.05
C GLU A 251 8.62 17.74 5.46
N CYS A 252 8.56 18.80 4.66
CA CYS A 252 9.38 20.02 4.85
C CYS A 252 9.12 20.75 6.17
N LYS A 253 7.91 20.62 6.74
CA LYS A 253 7.52 21.31 7.99
C LYS A 253 7.41 20.36 9.18
N ALA A 254 7.66 19.07 8.97
CA ALA A 254 7.33 18.00 9.92
C ALA A 254 5.90 18.14 10.49
N GLU A 255 4.98 18.68 9.67
CA GLU A 255 3.63 19.00 10.08
C GLU A 255 2.81 17.71 10.13
N LYS A 256 2.17 17.41 11.26
CA LYS A 256 1.25 16.27 11.36
C LYS A 256 -0.07 16.65 10.72
N ILE A 257 -0.45 15.99 9.62
CA ILE A 257 -1.63 16.33 8.82
C ILE A 257 -2.63 15.19 8.86
N CYS A 258 -3.89 15.52 9.18
CA CYS A 258 -5.05 14.67 9.00
C CYS A 258 -5.74 15.05 7.68
N PHE A 259 -5.59 14.19 6.68
CA PHE A 259 -6.21 14.34 5.37
C PHE A 259 -7.56 13.62 5.37
N ILE A 260 -8.65 14.40 5.42
CA ILE A 260 -10.01 13.88 5.40
C ILE A 260 -10.56 13.89 3.97
N ILE A 261 -11.03 12.73 3.51
CA ILE A 261 -11.62 12.52 2.19
C ILE A 261 -13.03 11.97 2.36
N ASP A 262 -14.02 12.73 1.86
CA ASP A 262 -15.41 12.31 1.79
C ASP A 262 -15.66 11.54 0.49
N GLU A 263 -16.47 10.48 0.54
CA GLU A 263 -16.91 9.76 -0.65
C GLU A 263 -17.52 10.67 -1.73
N SER A 264 -18.26 11.69 -1.34
CA SER A 264 -18.84 12.67 -2.27
C SER A 264 -17.79 13.46 -3.06
N ASN A 265 -16.55 13.51 -2.56
CA ASN A 265 -15.41 14.15 -3.22
C ASN A 265 -14.63 13.18 -4.14
N ALA A 266 -14.83 11.86 -4.01
CA ALA A 266 -14.15 10.86 -4.83
C ALA A 266 -14.90 10.65 -6.16
N LEU A 267 -14.66 11.56 -7.11
CA LEU A 267 -15.43 11.69 -8.34
C LEU A 267 -15.08 10.66 -9.44
N ASP A 268 -13.87 10.10 -9.45
CA ASP A 268 -13.41 9.21 -10.54
C ASP A 268 -12.55 8.04 -10.04
N SER A 269 -12.62 6.93 -10.77
CA SER A 269 -11.81 5.72 -10.61
C SER A 269 -10.29 6.00 -10.56
N GLY A 270 -9.79 6.97 -11.34
CA GLY A 270 -8.38 7.37 -11.32
C GLY A 270 -7.94 8.01 -10.00
N PHE A 271 -8.84 8.68 -9.27
CA PHE A 271 -8.55 9.25 -7.94
C PHE A 271 -8.25 8.15 -6.92
N LEU A 272 -9.08 7.11 -6.91
CA LEU A 272 -8.92 5.97 -6.01
C LEU A 272 -7.65 5.18 -6.29
N GLU A 273 -7.24 5.04 -7.55
CA GLU A 273 -5.98 4.38 -7.92
C GLU A 273 -4.74 5.12 -7.40
N ARG A 274 -4.71 6.46 -7.57
CA ARG A 274 -3.64 7.31 -7.03
C ARG A 274 -3.58 7.18 -5.50
N MET A 275 -4.74 7.16 -4.86
CA MET A 275 -4.85 6.93 -3.42
C MET A 275 -4.33 5.56 -2.99
N ASN A 276 -4.70 4.47 -3.68
CA ASN A 276 -4.19 3.13 -3.34
C ASN A 276 -2.67 3.07 -3.47
N THR A 277 -2.12 3.67 -4.53
CA THR A 277 -0.65 3.73 -4.72
C THR A 277 0.02 4.45 -3.55
N LEU A 278 -0.55 5.56 -3.10
CA LEU A 278 -0.02 6.33 -1.98
C LEU A 278 -0.25 5.64 -0.62
N LEU A 279 -1.38 4.98 -0.38
CA LEU A 279 -1.65 4.28 0.87
C LEU A 279 -0.75 3.05 1.05
N VAL A 280 -0.47 2.31 -0.03
CA VAL A 280 0.35 1.10 0.05
C VAL A 280 1.83 1.40 0.02
N ASN A 281 2.28 2.28 -0.89
CA ASN A 281 3.70 2.51 -1.09
C ASN A 281 4.20 3.77 -0.41
N ALA A 282 3.32 4.67 0.06
CA ALA A 282 3.67 6.05 0.42
C ALA A 282 4.51 6.73 -0.68
N GLN A 283 4.27 6.32 -1.92
CA GLN A 283 4.92 6.77 -3.14
C GLN A 283 3.82 7.09 -4.14
N ALA A 284 3.91 8.26 -4.75
CA ALA A 284 3.18 8.59 -5.96
C ALA A 284 4.24 8.79 -7.06
N PRO A 285 4.50 7.77 -7.91
CA PRO A 285 5.61 7.78 -8.87
C PRO A 285 5.57 8.92 -9.89
N ASP A 286 4.42 9.57 -10.03
CA ASP A 286 4.11 10.59 -11.04
C ASP A 286 3.89 11.98 -10.43
N LEU A 287 4.03 12.11 -9.12
CA LEU A 287 3.66 13.36 -8.45
C LEU A 287 4.78 14.38 -8.48
N PHE A 288 6.02 13.99 -8.71
CA PHE A 288 7.15 14.92 -8.73
C PHE A 288 8.04 14.58 -9.93
N GLU A 289 8.09 15.46 -10.91
CA GLU A 289 8.89 15.27 -12.13
C GLU A 289 9.91 16.39 -12.35
N GLY A 290 11.02 16.06 -13.02
CA GLY A 290 12.03 17.02 -13.45
C GLY A 290 12.54 17.94 -12.34
N ASN A 291 12.25 19.24 -12.47
CA ASN A 291 12.71 20.28 -11.54
C ASN A 291 12.04 20.17 -10.15
N GLU A 292 10.80 19.68 -10.08
CA GLU A 292 10.08 19.53 -8.81
C GLU A 292 10.72 18.45 -7.94
N LEU A 293 11.11 17.33 -8.56
CA LEU A 293 11.83 16.27 -7.88
C LEU A 293 13.19 16.74 -7.37
N ALA A 294 13.94 17.51 -8.16
CA ALA A 294 15.22 18.07 -7.71
C ALA A 294 15.07 19.02 -6.52
N SER A 295 14.01 19.83 -6.52
CA SER A 295 13.65 20.71 -5.40
C SER A 295 13.30 19.90 -4.15
N LEU A 296 12.43 18.90 -4.29
CA LEU A 296 12.04 17.99 -3.21
C LEU A 296 13.27 17.32 -2.58
N MET A 297 14.17 16.76 -3.39
CA MET A 297 15.37 16.08 -2.91
C MET A 297 16.31 17.01 -2.14
N THR A 298 16.36 18.28 -2.51
CA THR A 298 17.15 19.29 -1.80
C THR A 298 16.56 19.53 -0.41
N VAL A 299 15.25 19.71 -0.32
CA VAL A 299 14.56 19.91 0.96
C VAL A 299 14.65 18.68 1.85
N CYS A 300 14.43 17.48 1.31
CA CYS A 300 14.59 16.23 2.05
C CYS A 300 16.01 16.06 2.60
N LYS A 301 17.02 16.51 1.86
CA LYS A 301 18.41 16.44 2.32
C LYS A 301 18.66 17.39 3.49
N GLU A 302 18.11 18.60 3.43
CA GLU A 302 18.20 19.57 4.53
C GLU A 302 17.43 19.08 5.77
N GLY A 303 16.23 18.53 5.60
CA GLY A 303 15.44 17.94 6.68
C GLY A 303 16.13 16.74 7.34
N ALA A 304 16.70 15.84 6.53
CA ALA A 304 17.48 14.71 7.04
C ALA A 304 18.70 15.17 7.83
N GLN A 305 19.41 16.22 7.36
CA GLN A 305 20.55 16.80 8.09
C GLN A 305 20.13 17.42 9.43
N GLN A 306 18.97 18.08 9.50
CA GLN A 306 18.43 18.62 10.76
C GLN A 306 18.10 17.50 11.76
N ASP A 307 17.60 16.36 11.27
CA ASP A 307 17.37 15.14 12.05
C ASP A 307 18.67 14.37 12.39
N GLY A 308 19.84 14.86 11.97
CA GLY A 308 21.14 14.25 12.22
C GLY A 308 21.44 13.02 11.35
N VAL A 309 20.68 12.82 10.26
CA VAL A 309 20.83 11.71 9.32
C VAL A 309 21.53 12.20 8.06
N ILE A 310 22.72 11.66 7.77
CA ILE A 310 23.46 11.97 6.55
C ILE A 310 23.07 10.97 5.47
N LEU A 311 22.46 11.46 4.38
CA LEU A 311 22.00 10.65 3.27
C LEU A 311 22.73 11.06 1.98
N ASP A 312 23.53 10.13 1.43
CA ASP A 312 24.40 10.38 0.28
C ASP A 312 23.84 9.84 -1.05
N SER A 313 22.75 9.07 -1.01
CA SER A 313 22.12 8.48 -2.19
C SER A 313 20.70 9.03 -2.39
N PRO A 314 20.29 9.37 -3.63
CA PRO A 314 18.91 9.77 -3.93
C PRO A 314 17.89 8.72 -3.50
N ASP A 315 18.21 7.43 -3.63
CA ASP A 315 17.30 6.35 -3.22
C ASP A 315 17.06 6.35 -1.71
N LYS A 316 18.10 6.63 -0.92
CA LYS A 316 18.00 6.72 0.54
C LYS A 316 17.25 7.97 0.99
N LEU A 317 17.43 9.09 0.28
CA LEU A 317 16.66 10.32 0.50
C LEU A 317 15.17 10.08 0.25
N TYR A 318 14.82 9.41 -0.83
CA TYR A 318 13.45 9.09 -1.14
C TYR A 318 12.82 8.12 -0.13
N GLN A 319 13.56 7.10 0.31
CA GLN A 319 13.12 6.23 1.41
C GLN A 319 12.87 7.00 2.70
N TRP A 320 13.73 7.95 3.04
CA TRP A 320 13.54 8.81 4.20
C TRP A 320 12.30 9.70 4.06
N PHE A 321 12.10 10.31 2.88
CA PHE A 321 10.88 11.06 2.55
C PHE A 321 9.62 10.21 2.78
N THR A 322 9.56 9.01 2.21
CA THR A 322 8.44 8.07 2.39
C THR A 322 8.18 7.75 3.86
N GLN A 323 9.23 7.59 4.67
CA GLN A 323 9.10 7.34 6.11
C GLN A 323 8.54 8.54 6.87
N GLN A 324 8.97 9.76 6.55
CA GLN A 324 8.44 10.98 7.17
C GLN A 324 6.98 11.22 6.80
N VAL A 325 6.63 11.03 5.51
CA VAL A 325 5.25 11.09 5.04
C VAL A 325 4.39 10.08 5.78
N SER A 326 4.81 8.81 5.88
CA SER A 326 4.05 7.77 6.60
C SER A 326 3.87 8.06 8.09
N LYS A 327 4.80 8.82 8.70
CA LYS A 327 4.74 9.19 10.12
C LYS A 327 3.80 10.37 10.38
N ASN A 328 3.75 11.33 9.47
CA ASN A 328 3.12 12.64 9.67
C ASN A 328 1.77 12.78 8.95
N LEU A 329 1.55 12.01 7.88
CA LEU A 329 0.33 12.06 7.07
C LEU A 329 -0.62 10.93 7.47
N HIS A 330 -1.86 11.32 7.78
CA HIS A 330 -2.90 10.42 8.25
C HIS A 330 -4.15 10.56 7.39
N PHE A 331 -4.58 9.48 6.74
CA PHE A 331 -5.78 9.51 5.90
C PHE A 331 -7.03 9.09 6.68
N VAL A 332 -8.11 9.86 6.51
CA VAL A 332 -9.42 9.52 7.06
C VAL A 332 -10.44 9.53 5.94
N PHE A 333 -11.01 8.35 5.67
CA PHE A 333 -12.08 8.18 4.70
C PHE A 333 -13.43 8.14 5.40
N THR A 334 -14.32 9.03 4.96
CA THR A 334 -15.71 9.05 5.42
C THR A 334 -16.61 8.61 4.28
N MET A 335 -17.20 7.42 4.44
CA MET A 335 -18.08 6.82 3.44
C MET A 335 -19.47 6.59 4.01
N ASN A 336 -20.49 6.76 3.17
CA ASN A 336 -21.84 6.36 3.54
C ASN A 336 -21.95 4.83 3.42
N PRO A 337 -22.78 4.16 4.23
CA PRO A 337 -23.04 2.74 4.11
C PRO A 337 -23.60 2.47 2.70
N PRO A 338 -22.98 1.59 1.90
CA PRO A 338 -23.37 1.43 0.51
C PRO A 338 -24.73 0.75 0.40
N LYS A 339 -25.61 1.33 -0.42
CA LYS A 339 -26.97 0.79 -0.69
C LYS A 339 -26.94 -0.51 -1.51
N ASN A 340 -25.88 -0.76 -2.28
CA ASN A 340 -25.74 -1.90 -3.20
C ASN A 340 -24.57 -2.85 -2.81
N GLY A 341 -24.14 -2.81 -1.54
CA GLY A 341 -23.04 -3.66 -1.03
C GLY A 341 -21.64 -3.08 -1.24
N LEU A 342 -20.73 -3.41 -0.32
CA LEU A 342 -19.32 -2.96 -0.29
C LEU A 342 -18.44 -3.66 -1.34
N ALA A 343 -18.90 -4.76 -1.93
CA ALA A 343 -18.09 -5.66 -2.75
C ALA A 343 -17.55 -5.01 -4.04
N SER A 344 -18.36 -4.18 -4.73
CA SER A 344 -17.89 -3.49 -5.94
C SER A 344 -16.78 -2.47 -5.64
N ARG A 345 -16.76 -1.91 -4.43
CA ARG A 345 -15.81 -0.87 -4.01
C ARG A 345 -14.53 -1.45 -3.38
N ALA A 346 -14.66 -2.54 -2.64
CA ALA A 346 -13.52 -3.33 -2.18
C ALA A 346 -12.70 -3.87 -3.36
N ALA A 347 -13.36 -4.26 -4.45
CA ALA A 347 -12.71 -4.65 -5.70
C ALA A 347 -11.99 -3.49 -6.41
N THR A 348 -12.50 -2.26 -6.31
CA THR A 348 -11.85 -1.07 -6.90
C THR A 348 -10.64 -0.61 -6.09
N SER A 349 -10.60 -0.87 -4.77
CA SER A 349 -9.55 -0.33 -3.89
C SER A 349 -9.27 -1.19 -2.65
N PRO A 350 -8.51 -2.28 -2.81
CA PRO A 350 -8.16 -3.17 -1.70
C PRO A 350 -7.33 -2.50 -0.60
N ALA A 351 -6.51 -1.50 -0.96
CA ALA A 351 -5.68 -0.75 -0.01
C ALA A 351 -6.47 0.11 1.00
N LEU A 352 -7.76 0.37 0.76
CA LEU A 352 -8.61 1.04 1.75
C LEU A 352 -9.03 0.13 2.90
N PHE A 353 -8.96 -1.20 2.68
CA PHE A 353 -9.42 -2.22 3.63
C PHE A 353 -8.27 -2.99 4.28
N ASN A 354 -7.07 -2.97 3.67
CA ASN A 354 -5.85 -3.61 4.13
C ASN A 354 -4.92 -2.60 4.81
#